data_AF-A0A553F985-F1
#
_entry.id   AF-A0A553F985-F1
#
_cell.length_a   1.000
_cell.length_b   1.000
_cell.length_c   1.000
_cell.angle_alpha   90.00
_cell.angle_beta   90.00
_cell.angle_gamma   90.00
#
_symmetry.space_group_name_H-M   'P 1'
#
loop_
_entity.id
_entity.type
_entity.pdbx_description
1 polymer ?
#
loop_
_entity_poly.entity_id
_entity_poly.type
_entity_poly.pdbx_seq_one_letter_code
_entity_poly.pdbx_strand_id
1 'polypeptide(L)' 'MRSNRVSFGMNWEIRFSRQQVTAWSGLVFLRRMMDKMGFSEHLLSGDMLPEPKSNRGYSPLTIIEAFMV' A
#
# COMPACT_ATOMS: atom_id res chain seq x y z
N MET A 1 -5.02 -5.59 -31.26
CA MET A 1 -5.26 -6.45 -30.09
C MET A 1 -6.11 -5.67 -29.09
N ARG A 2 -7.40 -5.97 -28.97
CA ARG A 2 -8.31 -5.33 -27.99
C ARG A 2 -8.20 -6.10 -26.67
N SER A 3 -7.84 -5.43 -25.59
CA SER A 3 -7.81 -5.99 -24.24
C SER A 3 -9.24 -6.15 -23.74
N ASN A 4 -9.64 -7.38 -23.39
CA ASN A 4 -10.91 -7.64 -22.72
C ASN A 4 -10.83 -7.06 -21.30
N ARG A 5 -11.54 -5.94 -21.06
CA ARG A 5 -11.68 -5.38 -19.71
C ARG A 5 -12.79 -6.11 -18.98
N VAL A 6 -12.42 -6.85 -17.93
CA VAL A 6 -13.36 -7.34 -16.92
C VAL A 6 -13.44 -6.26 -15.84
N SER A 7 -14.56 -5.56 -15.75
CA SER A 7 -14.82 -4.62 -14.66
C SER A 7 -15.41 -5.39 -13.48
N PHE A 8 -14.55 -5.87 -12.58
CA PHE A 8 -14.96 -6.02 -11.19
C PHE A 8 -15.30 -4.61 -10.67
N GLY A 9 -16.24 -4.46 -9.73
CA GLY A 9 -16.76 -3.18 -9.19
C GLY A 9 -15.73 -2.33 -8.42
N MET A 10 -14.56 -2.14 -9.02
CA MET A 10 -13.40 -1.42 -8.56
C MET A 10 -13.19 -0.29 -9.54
N ASN A 11 -13.18 0.96 -9.06
CA ASN A 11 -13.02 2.16 -9.88
C ASN A 11 -11.55 2.37 -10.32
N TRP A 12 -10.81 1.27 -10.56
CA TRP A 12 -9.38 1.26 -10.86
C TRP A 12 -9.15 0.70 -12.26
N GLU A 13 -8.41 1.43 -13.09
CA GLU A 13 -8.00 0.95 -14.42
C GLU A 13 -6.74 0.10 -14.31
N ILE A 14 -6.84 -1.19 -14.68
CA ILE A 14 -5.70 -2.11 -14.76
C ILE A 14 -5.01 -1.95 -16.11
N ARG A 15 -3.68 -1.77 -16.12
CA ARG A 15 -2.86 -1.63 -17.34
C ARG A 15 -1.61 -2.50 -17.28
N PHE A 16 -1.21 -3.04 -18.42
CA PHE A 16 0.03 -3.78 -18.58
C PHE A 16 1.15 -2.85 -19.06
N SER A 17 2.34 -2.99 -18.47
CA SER A 17 3.56 -2.30 -18.89
C SER A 17 4.55 -3.30 -19.49
N ARG A 18 5.28 -2.88 -20.53
CA ARG A 18 6.42 -3.64 -21.08
C ARG A 18 7.74 -3.31 -20.37
N GLN A 19 7.74 -2.35 -19.45
CA GLN A 19 8.91 -1.99 -18.67
C GLN A 19 9.24 -3.11 -17.69
N GLN A 20 10.51 -3.48 -17.61
CA GLN A 20 10.96 -4.43 -16.61
C GLN A 20 10.89 -3.80 -15.22
N VAL A 21 10.44 -4.57 -14.24
CA VAL A 21 10.39 -4.18 -12.84
C VAL A 21 11.62 -4.73 -12.15
N THR A 22 12.46 -3.85 -11.60
CA THR A 22 13.58 -4.23 -10.74
C THR A 22 13.08 -4.38 -9.31
N ALA A 23 13.88 -4.99 -8.43
CA ALA A 23 13.51 -5.10 -7.01
C ALA A 23 13.18 -3.72 -6.41
N TRP A 24 13.98 -2.70 -6.72
CA TRP A 24 13.77 -1.33 -6.23
C TRP A 24 12.49 -0.69 -6.79
N SER A 25 12.25 -0.82 -8.10
CA SER A 25 11.01 -0.27 -8.67
C SER A 25 9.77 -1.03 -8.19
N GLY A 26 9.90 -2.32 -7.87
CA GLY A 26 8.88 -3.11 -7.19
C GLY A 26 8.47 -2.53 -5.83
N LEU A 27 9.46 -2.18 -4.99
CA LEU A 27 9.20 -1.52 -3.70
C LEU A 27 8.52 -0.16 -3.86
N VAL A 28 8.96 0.65 -4.84
CA VAL A 28 8.32 1.94 -5.14
C VAL A 28 6.87 1.75 -5.62
N PHE A 29 6.59 0.72 -6.41
CA PHE A 29 5.22 0.40 -6.83
C PHE A 29 4.36 -0.07 -5.68
N LEU A 30 4.90 -0.91 -4.78
CA LEU A 30 4.21 -1.35 -3.58
C LEU A 30 3.81 -0.15 -2.72
N ARG A 31 4.75 0.77 -2.45
CA ARG A 31 4.47 2.00 -1.70
C ARG A 31 3.36 2.83 -2.35
N ARG A 32 3.45 3.07 -3.66
CA ARG A 32 2.42 3.82 -4.41
C ARG A 32 1.06 3.14 -4.39
N MET A 33 1.02 1.80 -4.38
CA MET A 33 -0.22 1.05 -4.24
C MET A 33 -0.83 1.24 -2.85
N MET A 34 -0.02 1.15 -1.80
CA MET A 34 -0.43 1.38 -0.41
C MET A 34 -0.99 2.80 -0.22
N ASP A 35 -0.32 3.81 -0.80
CA ASP A 35 -0.81 5.19 -0.76
C ASP A 35 -2.17 5.33 -1.48
N LYS A 36 -2.33 4.70 -2.66
CA LYS A 36 -3.58 4.78 -3.44
C LYS A 36 -4.78 4.09 -2.78
N MET A 37 -4.53 3.03 -2.01
CA MET A 37 -5.61 2.33 -1.30
C MET A 37 -5.97 2.99 0.04
N GLY A 38 -5.32 4.11 0.40
CA GLY A 38 -5.53 4.77 1.68
C GLY A 38 -5.12 3.89 2.86
N PHE A 39 -4.02 3.13 2.71
CA PHE A 39 -3.61 2.11 3.68
C PHE A 39 -3.37 2.70 5.07
N SER A 40 -2.66 3.81 5.16
CA SER A 40 -2.32 4.47 6.42
C SER A 40 -3.58 5.05 7.10
N GLU A 41 -4.50 5.63 6.32
CA GLU A 41 -5.79 6.12 6.81
C GLU A 41 -6.66 4.98 7.34
N HIS A 42 -6.68 3.85 6.64
CA HIS A 42 -7.38 2.66 7.11
C HIS A 42 -6.82 2.13 8.42
N LEU A 43 -5.49 2.06 8.54
CA LEU A 43 -4.82 1.66 9.78
C LEU A 43 -5.12 2.59 10.95
N LEU A 44 -5.20 3.90 10.71
CA LEU A 44 -5.54 4.89 11.74
C LEU A 44 -7.03 4.91 12.09
N SER A 45 -7.91 4.54 11.15
CA SER A 45 -9.36 4.54 11.34
C SER A 45 -9.87 3.40 12.23
N GLY A 46 -9.05 2.35 12.41
CA GLY A 46 -9.41 1.19 13.21
C GLY A 46 -8.83 1.25 14.62
N ASP A 47 -9.62 0.81 15.61
CA ASP A 47 -9.19 0.63 17.00
C ASP A 47 -8.31 -0.64 17.18
N MET A 48 -7.66 -1.09 16.10
CA MET A 48 -6.96 -2.37 16.02
C MET A 48 -5.48 -2.26 16.40
N LEU A 49 -4.90 -1.05 16.34
CA LEU A 49 -3.47 -0.87 16.61
C LEU A 49 -3.23 -0.66 18.11
N PRO A 50 -2.27 -1.39 18.71
CA PRO A 50 -1.97 -1.22 20.12
C PRO A 50 -1.38 0.16 20.38
N GLU A 51 -1.85 0.83 21.43
CA GLU A 51 -1.26 2.10 21.85
C GLU A 51 0.20 1.90 22.33
N PRO A 52 1.12 2.80 21.95
CA PRO A 52 2.47 2.79 22.48
C PRO A 52 2.47 2.98 23.99
N LYS A 53 2.95 1.98 24.74
CA LYS A 53 3.08 2.06 26.21
C LYS A 53 4.42 2.61 26.69
N SER A 54 5.31 2.96 25.77
CA SER A 54 6.63 3.52 26.06
C SER A 54 6.68 4.98 25.64
N ASN A 55 7.21 5.84 26.50
CA ASN A 55 7.45 7.26 26.20
C ASN A 55 8.48 7.49 25.07
N ARG A 56 9.17 6.43 24.64
CA ARG A 56 10.09 6.43 23.49
C ARG A 56 9.65 5.44 22.39
N GLY A 57 8.42 4.96 22.45
CA GLY A 57 7.87 4.05 21.45
C GLY A 57 7.64 4.77 20.12
N TYR A 58 7.98 4.10 19.01
CA TYR A 58 7.53 4.54 17.70
C TYR A 58 6.02 4.35 17.55
N SER A 59 5.41 5.15 16.68
CA SER A 59 4.00 4.93 16.34
C SER A 59 3.83 3.54 15.70
N PRO A 60 2.73 2.82 15.98
CA PRO A 60 2.49 1.50 15.38
C PRO A 60 2.45 1.58 13.85
N LEU A 61 1.92 2.69 13.30
CA LEU A 61 1.92 2.97 11.87
C LEU A 61 3.34 2.99 11.30
N THR A 62 4.26 3.72 11.94
CA THR A 62 5.66 3.81 11.50
C THR A 62 6.34 2.44 11.51
N ILE A 63 6.07 1.62 12.53
CA ILE A 63 6.64 0.27 12.63
C ILE A 63 6.15 -0.60 11.47
N ILE A 64 4.84 -0.57 11.17
CA ILE A 64 4.24 -1.38 10.10
C ILE A 64 4.75 -0.92 8.73
N GLU A 65 4.75 0.39 8.47
CA GLU A 65 5.23 0.93 7.20
C GLU A 65 6.71 0.58 6.96
N ALA A 66 7.57 0.72 7.97
CA ALA A 66 9.00 0.42 7.86
C ALA A 66 9.30 -1.09 7.70
N PHE A 67 8.38 -1.97 8.12
CA PHE A 67 8.51 -3.41 7.89
C PHE A 67 8.11 -3.81 6.46
N MET A 68 7.29 -3.00 5.79
CA MET A 68 6.75 -3.32 4.46
C MET A 68 7.67 -2.86 3.33
N VAL A 69 8.24 -1.65 3.42
CA VAL A 69 9.04 -0.99 2.37
C VAL A 69 10.16 -0.16 2.99
#